data_AF-A0A800F9S5-F1
#
_entry.id   AF-A0A800F9S5-F1
#
_cell.length_a   1.000
_cell.length_b   1.000
_cell.length_c   1.000
_cell.angle_alpha   90.00
_cell.angle_beta   90.00
_cell.angle_gamma   90.00
#
_symmetry.space_group_name_H-M   'P 1'
#
loop_
_entity.id
_entity.type
_entity.pdbx_description
1 polymer ?
#
loop_
_entity_poly.entity_id
_entity_poly.type
_entity_poly.pdbx_seq_one_letter_code
_entity_poly.pdbx_strand_id
1 'polypeptide(L)'
;DANARDIAAVGYGGGVPMGGDLAQAPNDTPVSLLIHAVKDPAGANLDRVQVIKGWLDEDGETHERVYDVAWAGQRTAVNGKVPAIGNTVDVARATYENTIGSAELSTVWVDPDFDPDERAFYYVRVLEIPTPRWSTYDAVALGLDPEQATDRPTAIQERAFSSPIWYTP
;
A
#
# COMPACT_ATOMS: atom_id res chain seq x y z
N ASP A 1 -9.53 9.56 14.81
CA ASP A 1 -10.08 8.79 13.68
C ASP A 1 -9.42 7.44 13.46
N ALA A 2 -8.11 7.34 13.24
CA ALA A 2 -7.43 6.05 13.02
C ALA A 2 -7.51 5.00 14.16
N ASN A 3 -7.87 5.40 15.38
CA ASN A 3 -8.07 4.49 16.53
C ASN A 3 -9.55 4.24 16.87
N ALA A 4 -10.49 4.66 16.02
CA ALA A 4 -11.91 4.51 16.27
C ALA A 4 -12.35 3.04 16.16
N ARG A 5 -13.26 2.61 17.04
CA ARG A 5 -13.84 1.25 17.00
C ARG A 5 -14.59 0.95 15.70
N ASP A 6 -15.13 1.98 15.05
CA ASP A 6 -15.75 1.91 13.73
C ASP A 6 -15.15 2.99 12.82
N ILE A 7 -13.97 2.68 12.28
CA ILE A 7 -13.20 3.58 11.42
C ILE A 7 -13.93 3.90 10.11
N ALA A 8 -14.78 2.98 9.63
CA ALA A 8 -15.57 3.16 8.41
C ALA A 8 -16.70 4.17 8.64
N ALA A 9 -17.44 4.07 9.75
CA ALA A 9 -18.47 5.04 10.08
C ALA A 9 -17.89 6.46 10.30
N VAL A 10 -16.70 6.56 10.89
CA VAL A 10 -16.00 7.84 11.05
C VAL A 10 -15.54 8.40 9.70
N GLY A 11 -14.96 7.55 8.83
CA GLY A 11 -14.53 7.95 7.49
C GLY A 11 -15.70 8.40 6.60
N TYR A 12 -16.78 7.62 6.54
CA TYR A 12 -17.97 7.97 5.74
C TYR A 12 -18.79 9.13 6.32
N GLY A 13 -18.66 9.42 7.61
CA GLY A 13 -19.32 10.56 8.23
C GLY A 13 -18.66 11.91 7.92
N GLY A 14 -17.40 11.92 7.49
CA GLY A 14 -16.60 13.14 7.30
C GLY A 14 -15.85 13.26 5.98
N GLY A 15 -15.91 12.25 5.09
CA GLY A 15 -15.17 12.25 3.83
C GLY A 15 -15.86 11.44 2.72
N VAL A 16 -15.16 11.26 1.60
CA VAL A 16 -15.65 10.48 0.46
C VAL A 16 -15.09 9.05 0.49
N PRO A 17 -15.88 8.04 0.07
CA PRO A 17 -15.39 6.67 -0.05
C PRO A 17 -14.30 6.54 -1.13
N MET A 18 -13.48 5.50 -1.04
CA MET A 18 -12.61 5.07 -2.15
C MET A 18 -13.44 4.86 -3.43
N GLY A 19 -13.00 5.39 -4.56
CA GLY A 19 -13.79 5.42 -5.80
C GLY A 19 -14.64 6.68 -6.00
N GLY A 20 -14.68 7.57 -5.01
CA GLY A 20 -15.43 8.84 -5.07
C GLY A 20 -14.66 9.99 -5.72
N ASP A 21 -15.33 11.14 -5.77
CA ASP A 21 -14.76 12.43 -6.17
C ASP A 21 -14.86 13.39 -4.99
N LEU A 22 -13.72 13.94 -4.60
CA LEU A 22 -13.59 14.97 -3.58
C LEU A 22 -13.69 16.33 -4.27
N ALA A 23 -14.91 16.90 -4.23
CA ALA A 23 -15.15 18.27 -4.67
C ALA A 23 -14.37 19.26 -3.78
N GLN A 24 -13.97 20.39 -4.38
CA GLN A 24 -13.17 21.47 -3.79
C GLN A 24 -13.39 21.63 -2.28
N ALA A 25 -12.34 21.41 -1.50
CA ALA A 25 -12.38 21.49 -0.05
C ALA A 25 -12.63 22.95 0.37
N PRO A 26 -13.49 23.21 1.37
CA PRO A 26 -13.62 24.56 1.93
C PRO A 26 -12.25 25.06 2.44
N ASN A 27 -11.83 26.25 1.99
CA ASN A 27 -10.64 26.97 2.45
C ASN A 27 -9.28 26.32 2.15
N ASP A 28 -9.08 25.75 0.95
CA ASP A 28 -7.78 25.22 0.50
C ASP A 28 -7.17 24.18 1.46
N THR A 29 -8.02 23.44 2.17
CA THR A 29 -7.57 22.43 3.13
C THR A 29 -6.95 21.24 2.38
N PRO A 30 -5.71 20.83 2.71
CA PRO A 30 -5.07 19.69 2.05
C PRO A 30 -5.89 18.41 2.14
N VAL A 31 -5.88 17.63 1.07
CA VAL A 31 -6.50 16.31 1.04
C VAL A 31 -5.93 15.45 2.16
N SER A 32 -6.82 14.85 2.95
CA SER A 32 -6.47 13.89 3.98
C SER A 32 -7.15 12.54 3.73
N LEU A 33 -6.41 11.47 3.96
CA LEU A 33 -6.84 10.10 3.75
C LEU A 33 -6.76 9.34 5.07
N LEU A 34 -7.91 8.88 5.54
CA LEU A 34 -8.00 7.87 6.59
C LEU A 34 -7.79 6.49 5.96
N ILE A 35 -6.71 5.82 6.34
CA ILE A 35 -6.32 4.54 5.74
C ILE A 35 -6.28 3.48 6.83
N HIS A 36 -6.93 2.36 6.55
CA HIS A 36 -6.93 1.17 7.38
C HIS A 36 -6.77 -0.07 6.49
N ALA A 37 -5.71 -0.83 6.73
CA ALA A 37 -5.39 -2.04 5.99
C ALA A 37 -5.23 -3.21 6.97
N VAL A 38 -5.87 -4.33 6.66
CA VAL A 38 -5.79 -5.59 7.42
C VAL A 38 -5.34 -6.68 6.47
N LYS A 39 -4.43 -7.55 6.91
CA LYS A 39 -4.00 -8.71 6.11
C LYS A 39 -5.15 -9.69 5.87
N ASP A 40 -5.05 -10.47 4.79
CA ASP A 40 -5.90 -11.64 4.64
C ASP A 40 -5.64 -12.64 5.80
N PRO A 41 -6.67 -13.27 6.41
CA PRO A 41 -6.48 -14.25 7.47
C PRO A 41 -5.47 -15.36 7.13
N ALA A 42 -5.48 -15.85 5.89
CA ALA A 42 -4.58 -16.85 5.34
C ALA A 42 -3.34 -16.26 4.64
N GLY A 43 -3.29 -14.93 4.48
CA GLY A 43 -2.19 -14.20 3.83
C GLY A 43 -1.06 -13.79 4.76
N ALA A 44 -0.06 -13.15 4.16
CA ALA A 44 1.13 -12.70 4.84
C ALA A 44 0.89 -11.37 5.58
N ASN A 45 1.72 -11.08 6.57
CA ASN A 45 1.66 -9.81 7.28
C ASN A 45 1.94 -8.64 6.32
N LEU A 46 1.45 -7.46 6.66
CA LEU A 46 1.66 -6.23 5.91
C LEU A 46 3.08 -5.67 6.16
N ASP A 47 3.78 -5.30 5.09
CA ASP A 47 5.04 -4.56 5.12
C ASP A 47 4.76 -3.06 5.29
N ARG A 48 4.05 -2.45 4.32
CA ARG A 48 3.78 -1.01 4.30
C ARG A 48 2.54 -0.64 3.50
N VAL A 49 2.02 0.54 3.80
CA VAL A 49 0.97 1.24 3.08
C VAL A 49 1.62 2.43 2.36
N GLN A 50 1.24 2.60 1.11
CA GLN A 50 1.68 3.70 0.26
C GLN A 50 0.47 4.46 -0.26
N VAL A 51 0.59 5.77 -0.39
CA VAL A 51 -0.34 6.60 -1.17
C VAL A 51 0.35 6.94 -2.48
N ILE A 52 -0.35 6.76 -3.59
CA ILE A 52 0.07 7.18 -4.90
C ILE A 52 -0.79 8.36 -5.29
N LYS A 53 -0.16 9.51 -5.51
CA LYS A 53 -0.76 10.72 -6.09
C LYS A 53 -0.37 10.78 -7.55
N GLY A 54 -1.35 10.92 -8.43
CA GLY A 54 -1.13 11.32 -9.82
C GLY A 54 -1.83 12.65 -10.08
N TRP A 55 -1.22 13.54 -10.85
CA TRP A 55 -1.81 14.85 -11.15
C TRP A 55 -1.39 15.36 -12.52
N LEU A 56 -2.12 16.38 -13.00
CA LEU A 56 -1.78 17.17 -14.17
C LEU A 56 -1.28 18.53 -13.71
N ASP A 57 -0.14 18.97 -14.25
CA ASP A 57 0.35 20.33 -14.03
C ASP A 57 -0.33 21.36 -14.97
N GLU A 58 0.08 22.62 -14.86
CA GLU A 58 -0.45 23.73 -15.67
C GLU A 58 -0.23 23.53 -17.19
N ASP A 59 0.82 22.81 -17.57
CA ASP A 59 1.16 22.50 -18.97
C ASP A 59 0.42 21.26 -19.49
N GLY A 60 -0.30 20.54 -18.60
CA GLY A 60 -1.03 19.32 -18.91
C GLY A 60 -0.15 18.06 -18.92
N GLU A 61 1.06 18.12 -18.36
CA GLU A 61 1.92 16.94 -18.19
C GLU A 61 1.49 16.12 -16.97
N THR A 62 1.57 14.80 -17.11
CA THR A 62 1.20 13.87 -16.03
C THR A 62 2.36 13.60 -15.10
N HIS A 63 2.12 13.74 -13.80
CA HIS A 63 3.09 13.42 -12.75
C HIS A 63 2.57 12.31 -11.84
N GLU A 64 3.48 11.52 -11.27
CA GLU A 64 3.16 10.53 -10.24
C GLU A 64 4.16 10.65 -9.09
N ARG A 65 3.64 10.53 -7.86
CA ARG A 65 4.46 10.45 -6.65
C ARG A 65 3.92 9.39 -5.70
N VAL A 66 4.86 8.67 -5.09
CA VAL A 66 4.57 7.60 -4.13
C VAL A 66 5.08 8.02 -2.75
N TYR A 67 4.20 7.94 -1.77
CA TYR A 67 4.48 8.23 -0.36
C TYR A 67 4.37 6.94 0.45
N ASP A 68 5.39 6.61 1.23
CA ASP A 68 5.25 5.60 2.29
C ASP A 68 4.59 6.27 3.50
N VAL A 69 3.40 5.81 3.89
CA VAL A 69 2.55 6.53 4.88
C VAL A 69 2.35 5.77 6.18
N ALA A 70 2.52 4.45 6.17
CA ALA A 70 2.55 3.60 7.35
C ALA A 70 3.34 2.32 7.05
N TRP A 71 4.05 1.77 8.02
CA TRP A 71 4.85 0.56 7.80
C TRP A 71 5.07 -0.21 9.10
N ALA A 72 5.30 -1.51 8.97
CA ALA A 72 5.54 -2.40 10.10
C ALA A 72 7.00 -2.36 10.56
N GLY A 73 7.22 -2.64 11.85
CA GLY A 73 8.54 -2.69 12.47
C GLY A 73 9.17 -1.30 12.69
N GLN A 74 10.25 -1.27 13.47
CA GLN A 74 11.01 -0.05 13.75
C GLN A 74 11.98 0.22 12.59
N ARG A 75 11.47 0.87 11.54
CA ARG A 75 12.24 1.29 10.37
C ARG A 75 12.12 2.80 10.20
N THR A 76 13.21 3.44 9.78
CA THR A 76 13.25 4.88 9.52
C THR A 76 13.21 5.12 8.01
N ALA A 77 12.30 5.99 7.57
CA ALA A 77 12.27 6.42 6.19
C ALA A 77 13.47 7.31 5.87
N VAL A 78 14.09 7.10 4.71
CA VAL A 78 15.17 7.91 4.17
C VAL A 78 14.66 8.51 2.87
N ASN A 79 14.61 9.85 2.78
CA ASN A 79 14.07 10.58 1.63
C ASN A 79 12.63 10.13 1.27
N GLY A 80 11.77 9.99 2.28
CA GLY A 80 10.36 9.62 2.09
C GLY A 80 10.11 8.15 1.72
N LYS A 81 11.15 7.30 1.72
CA LYS A 81 11.03 5.86 1.42
C LYS A 81 11.53 5.02 2.58
N VAL A 82 10.76 4.01 2.98
CA VAL A 82 11.16 3.04 4.00
C VAL A 82 11.94 1.89 3.37
N PRO A 83 13.06 1.44 3.98
CA PRO A 83 13.75 0.22 3.55
C PRO A 83 12.84 -1.00 3.61
N ALA A 84 13.08 -2.02 2.76
CA ALA A 84 12.33 -3.27 2.79
C ALA A 84 12.43 -3.95 4.17
N ILE A 85 11.34 -4.59 4.61
CA ILE A 85 11.23 -5.19 5.96
C ILE A 85 12.05 -6.48 6.13
N GLY A 86 12.41 -7.13 5.03
CA GLY A 86 13.10 -8.43 5.02
C GLY A 86 12.30 -9.49 4.27
N ASN A 87 12.74 -10.74 4.37
CA ASN A 87 12.12 -11.90 3.72
C ASN A 87 12.15 -13.11 4.66
N THR A 88 11.01 -13.78 4.83
CA THR A 88 10.84 -14.98 5.66
C THR A 88 10.49 -16.23 4.84
N VAL A 89 10.57 -16.15 3.51
CA VAL A 89 10.28 -17.27 2.60
C VAL A 89 11.32 -18.38 2.78
N ASP A 90 10.82 -19.56 3.12
CA ASP A 90 11.53 -20.83 2.97
C ASP A 90 11.22 -21.39 1.57
N VAL A 91 12.18 -21.16 0.66
CA VAL A 91 12.08 -21.57 -0.74
C VAL A 91 11.98 -23.09 -0.89
N ALA A 92 12.74 -23.85 -0.09
CA ALA A 92 12.79 -25.31 -0.19
C ALA A 92 11.47 -25.97 0.20
N ARG A 93 10.72 -25.35 1.12
CA ARG A 93 9.39 -25.83 1.54
C ARG A 93 8.24 -25.11 0.86
N ALA A 94 8.52 -24.06 0.07
CA ALA A 94 7.52 -23.12 -0.41
C ALA A 94 6.62 -22.62 0.74
N THR A 95 7.22 -22.19 1.85
CA THR A 95 6.50 -21.63 3.01
C THR A 95 7.06 -20.28 3.39
N TYR A 96 6.41 -19.58 4.31
CA TYR A 96 6.89 -18.32 4.86
C TYR A 96 6.36 -18.16 6.29
N GLU A 97 7.04 -17.35 7.08
CA GLU A 97 6.63 -17.06 8.46
C GLU A 97 6.18 -15.62 8.64
N ASN A 98 5.10 -15.43 9.39
CA ASN A 98 4.58 -14.12 9.80
C ASN A 98 5.30 -13.57 11.05
N THR A 99 6.62 -13.77 11.11
CA THR A 99 7.50 -13.28 12.20
C THR A 99 7.90 -11.82 12.04
N ILE A 100 7.77 -11.26 10.82
CA ILE A 100 7.92 -9.83 10.50
C ILE A 100 6.61 -9.29 9.92
N GLY A 101 6.51 -7.96 9.76
CA GLY A 101 5.30 -7.30 9.27
C GLY A 101 4.29 -7.02 10.39
N SER A 102 3.12 -6.51 10.02
CA SER A 102 1.99 -6.26 10.93
C SER A 102 0.71 -6.88 10.38
N ALA A 103 -0.18 -7.35 11.25
CA ALA A 103 -1.50 -7.82 10.81
C ALA A 103 -2.42 -6.69 10.34
N GLU A 104 -2.18 -5.48 10.87
CA GLU A 104 -2.95 -4.28 10.58
C GLU A 104 -2.02 -3.06 10.47
N LEU A 105 -2.33 -2.15 9.56
CA LEU A 105 -1.72 -0.81 9.48
C LEU A 105 -2.83 0.23 9.32
N SER A 106 -2.84 1.22 10.22
CA SER A 106 -3.84 2.28 10.27
C SER A 106 -3.15 3.64 10.41
N THR A 107 -3.56 4.63 9.60
CA THR A 107 -2.99 5.98 9.63
C THR A 107 -3.96 7.02 9.09
N VAL A 108 -3.72 8.29 9.41
CA VAL A 108 -4.30 9.43 8.70
C VAL A 108 -3.14 10.14 8.01
N TRP A 109 -3.17 10.16 6.69
CA TRP A 109 -2.18 10.84 5.87
C TRP A 109 -2.75 12.15 5.34
N VAL A 110 -1.93 13.19 5.29
CA VAL A 110 -2.27 14.49 4.70
C VAL A 110 -1.27 14.73 3.58
N ASP A 111 -1.74 15.13 2.39
CA ASP A 111 -0.86 15.42 1.26
C ASP A 111 0.06 16.61 1.58
N PRO A 112 1.38 16.37 1.74
CA PRO A 112 2.32 17.45 2.07
C PRO A 112 2.63 18.35 0.87
N ASP A 113 2.35 17.87 -0.34
CA ASP A 113 2.63 18.55 -1.61
C ASP A 113 1.28 18.89 -2.31
N PHE A 114 0.23 19.19 -1.52
CA PHE A 114 -1.10 19.51 -2.04
C PHE A 114 -1.13 20.87 -2.73
N ASP A 115 -1.70 20.89 -3.94
CA ASP A 115 -2.03 22.09 -4.69
C ASP A 115 -3.54 22.06 -5.00
N PRO A 116 -4.32 23.07 -4.55
CA PRO A 116 -5.76 23.09 -4.77
C PRO A 116 -6.16 23.28 -6.24
N ASP A 117 -5.27 23.79 -7.09
CA ASP A 117 -5.53 24.09 -8.50
C ASP A 117 -5.17 22.91 -9.43
N GLU A 118 -4.49 21.87 -8.91
CA GLU A 118 -4.13 20.68 -9.67
C GLU A 118 -5.29 19.66 -9.71
N ARG A 119 -5.62 19.17 -10.92
CA ARG A 119 -6.45 17.96 -11.05
C ARG A 119 -5.62 16.76 -10.63
N ALA A 120 -6.03 16.10 -9.55
CA ALA A 120 -5.28 14.99 -8.98
C ALA A 120 -6.16 13.76 -8.73
N PHE A 121 -5.52 12.61 -8.58
CA PHE A 121 -6.15 11.40 -8.06
C PHE A 121 -5.22 10.72 -7.08
N TYR A 122 -5.82 10.04 -6.11
CA TYR A 122 -5.13 9.36 -5.03
C TYR A 122 -5.60 7.93 -4.94
N TYR A 123 -4.69 6.96 -4.88
CA TYR A 123 -5.04 5.60 -4.50
C TYR A 123 -4.02 5.03 -3.52
N VAL A 124 -4.47 4.06 -2.72
CA VAL A 124 -3.64 3.39 -1.73
C VAL A 124 -3.11 2.10 -2.31
N ARG A 125 -1.82 1.84 -2.12
CA ARG A 125 -1.19 0.54 -2.37
C ARG A 125 -0.66 -0.04 -1.08
N VAL A 126 -1.09 -1.25 -0.74
CA VAL A 126 -0.60 -1.98 0.43
C VAL A 126 0.28 -3.11 -0.04
N LEU A 127 1.43 -3.29 0.62
CA LEU A 127 2.41 -4.31 0.34
C LEU A 127 2.46 -5.30 1.49
N GLU A 128 2.41 -6.59 1.18
CA GLU A 128 2.66 -7.66 2.15
C GLU A 128 4.18 -7.89 2.31
N ILE A 129 4.58 -8.67 3.31
CA ILE A 129 5.92 -9.25 3.35
C ILE A 129 6.09 -10.23 2.17
N PRO A 130 7.31 -10.57 1.74
CA PRO A 130 7.48 -11.49 0.63
C PRO A 130 6.85 -12.87 0.88
N THR A 131 6.25 -13.45 -0.17
CA THR A 131 5.64 -14.77 -0.19
C THR A 131 6.26 -15.62 -1.31
N PRO A 132 6.19 -16.97 -1.23
CA PRO A 132 6.61 -17.82 -2.33
C PRO A 132 5.80 -17.52 -3.60
N ARG A 133 6.47 -17.48 -4.74
CA ARG A 133 5.79 -17.37 -6.04
C ARG A 133 5.08 -18.69 -6.34
N TRP A 134 4.02 -18.65 -7.16
CA TRP A 134 3.35 -19.85 -7.69
C TRP A 134 4.33 -20.88 -8.30
N SER A 135 5.31 -20.45 -9.08
CA SER A 135 6.31 -21.36 -9.64
C SER A 135 7.18 -22.06 -8.59
N THR A 136 7.35 -21.46 -7.41
CA THR A 136 8.06 -22.08 -6.27
C THR A 136 7.20 -23.15 -5.62
N TYR A 137 5.90 -22.91 -5.44
CA TYR A 137 4.96 -23.96 -5.00
C TYR A 137 4.96 -25.15 -5.98
N ASP A 138 4.88 -24.88 -7.29
CA ASP A 138 4.86 -25.92 -8.32
C ASP A 138 6.16 -26.73 -8.33
N ALA A 139 7.32 -26.08 -8.24
CA ALA A 139 8.61 -26.77 -8.23
C ALA A 139 8.73 -27.72 -7.03
N VAL A 140 8.36 -27.27 -5.83
CA VAL A 140 8.36 -28.12 -4.63
C VAL A 140 7.38 -29.29 -4.79
N ALA A 141 6.17 -29.03 -5.31
CA ALA A 141 5.16 -30.07 -5.53
C ALA A 141 5.60 -31.13 -6.56
N LEU A 142 6.39 -30.72 -7.56
CA LEU A 142 6.94 -31.58 -8.60
C LEU A 142 8.28 -32.24 -8.21
N GLY A 143 8.83 -31.93 -7.03
CA GLY A 143 10.14 -32.44 -6.60
C GLY A 143 11.32 -31.86 -7.40
N LEU A 144 11.15 -30.70 -8.01
CA LEU A 144 12.20 -29.94 -8.70
C LEU A 144 12.87 -28.97 -7.72
N ASP A 145 14.12 -28.59 -8.02
CA ASP A 145 14.77 -27.49 -7.30
C ASP A 145 14.09 -26.15 -7.66
N PRO A 146 13.44 -25.46 -6.71
CA PRO A 146 12.71 -24.23 -7.00
C PRO A 146 13.58 -23.08 -7.50
N GLU A 147 14.87 -23.06 -7.16
CA GLU A 147 15.79 -22.01 -7.62
C GLU A 147 16.20 -22.21 -9.08
N GLN A 148 16.08 -23.44 -9.60
CA GLN A 148 16.50 -23.81 -10.96
C GLN A 148 15.31 -24.12 -11.89
N ALA A 149 14.11 -24.32 -11.33
CA ALA A 149 12.92 -24.69 -12.10
C ALA A 149 12.48 -23.59 -13.08
N THR A 150 12.77 -22.32 -12.78
CA THR A 150 12.44 -21.17 -13.65
C THR A 150 13.52 -20.12 -13.63
N ASP A 151 13.49 -19.20 -14.60
CA ASP A 151 14.33 -17.99 -14.63
C ASP A 151 13.78 -16.84 -13.76
N ARG A 152 12.75 -17.09 -12.95
CA ARG A 152 12.03 -16.08 -12.17
C ARG A 152 12.41 -16.14 -10.68
N PRO A 153 12.27 -15.01 -9.95
CA PRO A 153 12.48 -15.00 -8.51
C PRO A 153 11.53 -15.97 -7.79
N THR A 154 12.05 -16.67 -6.78
CA THR A 154 11.33 -17.66 -5.96
C THR A 154 10.35 -17.04 -4.96
N ALA A 155 10.52 -15.75 -4.67
CA ALA A 155 9.62 -14.97 -3.86
C ALA A 155 9.07 -13.76 -4.63
N ILE A 156 7.89 -13.31 -4.24
CA ILE A 156 7.25 -12.08 -4.72
C ILE A 156 6.72 -11.28 -3.54
N GLN A 157 6.44 -10.01 -3.80
CA GLN A 157 5.75 -9.16 -2.84
C GLN A 157 4.37 -8.85 -3.38
N GLU A 158 3.35 -9.36 -2.69
CA GLU A 158 1.96 -9.16 -3.07
C GLU A 158 1.52 -7.72 -2.80
N ARG A 159 0.53 -7.27 -3.58
CA ARG A 159 0.07 -5.88 -3.60
C ARG A 159 -1.45 -5.81 -3.65
N ALA A 160 -2.04 -5.02 -2.76
CA ALA A 160 -3.44 -4.63 -2.85
C ALA A 160 -3.53 -3.15 -3.26
N PHE A 161 -4.52 -2.82 -4.09
CA PHE A 161 -4.76 -1.46 -4.57
C PHE A 161 -6.19 -1.04 -4.24
N SER A 162 -6.38 0.18 -3.76
CA SER A 162 -7.72 0.77 -3.64
C SER A 162 -8.22 1.32 -4.97
N SER A 163 -9.53 1.53 -5.07
CA SER A 163 -10.08 2.43 -6.09
C SER A 163 -9.56 3.85 -5.86
N PRO A 164 -9.30 4.62 -6.93
CA PRO A 164 -8.82 6.00 -6.81
C PRO A 164 -9.92 6.91 -6.27
N ILE A 165 -9.51 7.90 -5.50
CA ILE A 165 -10.33 9.07 -5.16
C ILE A 165 -9.84 10.20 -6.07
N TRP A 166 -10.77 10.81 -6.80
CA TRP A 166 -10.47 11.95 -7.66
C TRP A 166 -10.55 13.25 -6.87
N TYR A 167 -9.71 14.21 -7.21
CA TYR A 167 -9.78 15.59 -6.73
C TYR A 167 -9.94 16.50 -7.94
N THR A 168 -11.02 17.28 -7.92
CA THR A 168 -11.31 18.28 -8.94
C THR A 168 -11.30 19.66 -8.29
N PRO A 169 -10.38 20.55 -8.73
CA PRO A 169 -10.37 21.96 -8.35
C PRO A 169 -11.71 22.66 -8.59
#